data_AF-A0A7X9ZFW7-F1
#
_entry.id   AF-A0A7X9ZFW7-F1
#
_cell.length_a   1.000
_cell.length_b   1.000
_cell.length_c   1.000
_cell.angle_alpha   90.00
_cell.angle_beta   90.00
_cell.angle_gamma   90.00
#
_symmetry.space_group_name_H-M   'P 1'
#
loop_
_entity.id
_entity.type
_entity.pdbx_description
1 polymer ?
#
loop_
_entity_poly.entity_id
_entity_poly.type
_entity_poly.pdbx_seq_one_letter_code
_entity_poly.pdbx_strand_id
1 'polypeptide(L)'
;ARAIAMRGNGAVVAAESLMHATVLTWYLEDAARIEWQLRAAGLADGGPVLSPKEAAARAVGTGRIYERMWEFLTAGDPEGALADLSQPRAQ
;
A
#
# COMPACT_ATOMS: atom_id res chain seq x y z
N ALA A 1 -5.85 -4.80 13.13
CA ALA A 1 -5.66 -5.15 11.71
C ALA A 1 -5.81 -3.88 10.87
N ARG A 2 -5.05 -3.73 9.77
CA ARG A 2 -5.09 -2.52 8.91
C ARG A 2 -6.00 -2.66 7.68
N ALA A 3 -6.44 -3.88 7.35
CA ALA A 3 -7.31 -4.14 6.22
C ALA A 3 -8.26 -5.31 6.49
N ILE A 4 -9.39 -5.33 5.79
CA ILE A 4 -10.37 -6.43 5.77
C ILE A 4 -10.72 -6.74 4.32
N ALA A 5 -10.55 -7.99 3.90
CA ALA A 5 -11.05 -8.47 2.61
C ALA A 5 -12.54 -8.83 2.72
N MET A 6 -13.36 -8.21 1.88
CA MET A 6 -14.79 -8.39 1.77
C MET A 6 -15.12 -9.35 0.64
N ARG A 7 -15.60 -10.55 0.98
CA ARG A 7 -15.97 -11.59 0.00
C ARG A 7 -16.93 -11.03 -1.05
N GLY A 8 -16.55 -11.16 -2.32
CA GLY A 8 -17.36 -10.73 -3.47
C GLY A 8 -17.35 -9.22 -3.74
N ASN A 9 -16.60 -8.42 -2.97
CA ASN A 9 -16.55 -6.97 -3.14
C ASN A 9 -15.12 -6.49 -3.41
N GLY A 10 -14.23 -6.57 -2.41
CA GLY A 10 -12.91 -5.95 -2.48
C GLY A 10 -12.26 -5.90 -1.10
N ALA A 11 -11.46 -4.89 -0.81
CA ALA A 11 -10.86 -4.68 0.51
C ALA A 11 -11.17 -3.30 1.07
N VAL A 12 -11.32 -3.23 2.40
CA VAL A 12 -11.35 -1.97 3.15
C VAL A 12 -10.04 -1.85 3.90
N VAL A 13 -9.34 -0.73 3.69
CA VAL A 13 -8.06 -0.42 4.33
C VAL A 13 -8.21 0.84 5.17
N ALA A 14 -7.70 0.79 6.40
CA ALA A 14 -7.74 1.90 7.34
C ALA A 14 -6.36 2.13 7.96
N ALA A 15 -6.01 3.40 8.14
CA ALA A 15 -4.76 3.83 8.75
C ALA A 15 -4.93 5.20 9.43
N GLU A 16 -3.89 5.62 10.14
CA GLU A 16 -3.79 6.89 10.85
C GLU A 16 -3.83 8.13 9.94
N SER A 17 -3.56 7.97 8.65
CA SER A 17 -3.62 9.06 7.67
C SER A 17 -4.01 8.56 6.28
N LEU A 18 -4.48 9.49 5.43
CA LEU A 18 -4.81 9.21 4.03
C LEU A 18 -3.60 8.61 3.29
N MET A 19 -2.41 9.18 3.48
CA MET A 19 -1.18 8.67 2.89
C MET A 19 -0.96 7.20 3.20
N HIS A 20 -1.03 6.81 4.48
CA HIS A 20 -0.84 5.42 4.88
C HIS A 20 -1.95 4.52 4.33
N ALA A 21 -3.21 4.96 4.37
CA ALA A 21 -4.33 4.19 3.85
C ALA A 21 -4.19 3.93 2.34
N THR A 22 -3.85 4.95 1.56
CA THR A 22 -3.63 4.84 0.10
C THR A 22 -2.46 3.91 -0.20
N VAL A 23 -1.32 4.09 0.45
CA VAL A 23 -0.13 3.26 0.21
C VAL A 23 -0.37 1.79 0.61
N LEU A 24 -0.99 1.55 1.76
CA LEU A 24 -1.32 0.19 2.19
C LEU A 24 -2.35 -0.47 1.26
N THR A 25 -3.29 0.30 0.70
CA THR A 25 -4.22 -0.19 -0.32
C THR A 25 -3.47 -0.64 -1.57
N TRP A 26 -2.51 0.16 -2.04
CA TRP A 26 -1.68 -0.21 -3.19
C TRP A 26 -0.89 -1.51 -2.93
N TYR A 27 -0.23 -1.62 -1.76
CA TYR A 27 0.52 -2.84 -1.42
C TYR A 27 -0.38 -4.08 -1.30
N LEU A 28 -1.58 -3.94 -0.73
CA LEU A 28 -2.52 -5.04 -0.63
C LEU A 28 -2.99 -5.51 -2.01
N GLU A 29 -3.28 -4.58 -2.92
CA GLU A 29 -3.71 -4.90 -4.28
C GLU A 29 -2.60 -5.59 -5.08
N ASP A 30 -1.36 -5.10 -4.98
CA ASP A 30 -0.21 -5.75 -5.65
C ASP A 30 0.04 -7.15 -5.09
N ALA A 31 -0.03 -7.33 -3.77
CA ALA A 31 0.05 -8.65 -3.13
C ALA A 31 -1.07 -9.59 -3.61
N ALA A 32 -2.30 -9.11 -3.74
CA ALA A 32 -3.43 -9.89 -4.26
C ALA A 32 -3.23 -10.28 -5.74
N ARG A 33 -2.69 -9.38 -6.56
CA ARG A 33 -2.33 -9.64 -7.96
C ARG A 33 -1.28 -10.73 -8.07
N ILE A 34 -0.22 -10.66 -7.28
CA ILE A 34 0.86 -11.67 -7.25
C ILE A 34 0.28 -13.03 -6.81
N GLU A 35 -0.48 -13.06 -5.73
CA GLU A 35 -1.11 -14.28 -5.22
C GLU A 35 -2.03 -14.91 -6.27
N TRP A 36 -2.81 -14.11 -6.99
CA TRP A 36 -3.63 -14.59 -8.10
C TRP A 36 -2.79 -15.26 -9.18
N GLN A 37 -1.68 -14.63 -9.60
CA GLN A 37 -0.80 -15.17 -10.64
C GLN A 37 -0.15 -16.49 -10.21
N LEU A 38 0.29 -16.60 -8.95
CA LEU A 38 0.84 -17.83 -8.39
C LEU A 38 -0.20 -18.96 -8.40
N ARG A 39 -1.45 -18.65 -8.01
CA ARG A 39 -2.55 -19.61 -8.07
C ARG A 39 -2.84 -20.08 -9.49
N ALA A 40 -2.90 -19.13 -10.44
CA ALA A 40 -3.11 -19.44 -11.85
C ALA A 40 -1.99 -20.30 -12.45
N ALA A 41 -0.76 -20.16 -11.93
CA ALA A 41 0.39 -20.99 -12.29
C ALA A 41 0.40 -22.38 -11.60
N GLY A 42 -0.60 -22.71 -10.78
CA GLY A 42 -0.66 -23.97 -10.04
C GLY A 42 0.29 -24.04 -8.83
N LEU A 43 0.79 -22.89 -8.37
CA LEU A 43 1.74 -22.79 -7.24
C LEU A 43 1.06 -22.48 -5.90
N ALA A 44 -0.28 -22.55 -5.86
CA ALA A 44 -1.07 -22.28 -4.67
C ALA A 44 -0.75 -23.25 -3.52
N ASP A 45 -0.60 -24.53 -3.86
CA ASP A 45 -0.47 -25.62 -2.90
C ASP A 45 0.99 -26.08 -2.88
N GLY A 46 1.79 -25.55 -1.96
CA GLY A 46 3.20 -25.92 -1.75
C GLY A 46 4.24 -24.81 -1.95
N GLY A 47 3.80 -23.60 -2.30
CA GLY A 47 4.67 -22.43 -2.28
C GLY A 47 5.17 -22.08 -0.87
N PRO A 48 6.32 -21.39 -0.74
CA PRO A 48 6.81 -20.93 0.55
C PRO A 48 5.87 -19.90 1.16
N VAL A 49 5.32 -20.18 2.34
CA VAL A 49 4.47 -19.27 3.10
C VAL A 49 5.28 -18.69 4.27
N LEU A 50 5.26 -17.36 4.41
CA LEU A 50 5.85 -16.71 5.58
C LEU A 50 5.08 -17.10 6.83
N SER A 51 5.78 -17.52 7.88
CA SER A 51 5.17 -17.68 9.20
C SER A 51 4.66 -16.33 9.73
N PRO A 52 3.71 -16.32 10.67
CA PRO A 52 3.22 -15.08 11.27
C PRO A 52 4.34 -14.21 11.87
N LYS A 53 5.37 -14.84 12.46
CA LYS A 53 6.54 -14.16 13.02
C LYS A 53 7.39 -13.50 11.94
N GLU A 54 7.61 -14.22 10.84
CA GLU A 54 8.36 -13.73 9.68
C GLU A 54 7.65 -12.59 8.95
N ALA A 55 6.33 -12.67 8.82
CA ALA A 55 5.51 -11.60 8.29
C ALA A 55 5.58 -10.35 9.20
N ALA A 56 5.42 -10.52 10.52
CA ALA A 56 5.52 -9.41 11.47
C ALA A 56 6.91 -8.75 11.47
N ALA A 57 7.99 -9.53 11.38
CA ALA A 57 9.35 -9.00 11.32
C ALA A 57 9.64 -8.23 10.01
N ARG A 58 8.95 -8.55 8.92
CA ARG A 58 9.08 -7.87 7.62
C ARG A 58 8.12 -6.69 7.44
N ALA A 59 7.06 -6.60 8.25
CA ALA A 59 6.08 -5.52 8.22
C ALA A 59 6.62 -4.22 8.85
N VAL A 60 7.78 -3.75 8.39
CA VAL A 60 8.46 -2.55 8.91
C VAL A 60 8.21 -1.35 8.00
N GLY A 61 8.04 -0.17 8.61
CA GLY A 61 7.90 1.11 7.92
C GLY A 61 9.18 1.92 7.80
N THR A 62 10.33 1.33 8.11
CA THR A 62 11.62 2.03 8.12
C THR A 62 12.04 2.45 6.71
N GLY A 63 12.88 3.49 6.61
CA GLY A 63 13.40 3.94 5.31
C GLY A 63 12.39 4.68 4.43
N ARG A 64 11.47 5.42 5.04
CA ARG A 64 10.50 6.30 4.37
C ARG A 64 9.68 5.60 3.27
N ILE A 65 9.32 4.33 3.48
CA ILE A 65 8.68 3.51 2.44
C ILE A 65 7.27 4.03 2.09
N TYR A 66 6.56 4.61 3.06
CA TYR A 66 5.23 5.17 2.83
C TYR A 66 5.31 6.50 2.09
N GLU A 67 6.22 7.37 2.50
CA GLU A 67 6.44 8.69 1.91
C GLU A 67 6.92 8.56 0.46
N ARG A 68 7.88 7.68 0.19
CA ARG A 68 8.37 7.47 -1.18
C ARG A 68 7.30 6.89 -2.10
N MET A 69 6.48 5.96 -1.60
CA MET A 69 5.39 5.42 -2.39
C MET A 69 4.31 6.49 -2.64
N TRP A 70 4.00 7.31 -1.65
CA TRP A 70 3.11 8.45 -1.82
C TRP A 70 3.64 9.42 -2.88
N GLU A 71 4.89 9.86 -2.76
CA GLU A 71 5.56 10.71 -3.74
C GLU A 71 5.50 10.12 -5.16
N PHE A 72 5.67 8.80 -5.30
CA PHE A 72 5.53 8.10 -6.58
C PHE A 72 4.08 8.12 -7.11
N LEU A 73 3.10 7.82 -6.26
CA LEU A 73 1.69 7.75 -6.65
C LEU A 73 1.09 9.12 -6.98
N THR A 74 1.58 10.18 -6.35
CA THR A 74 1.12 11.56 -6.58
C THR A 74 2.06 12.36 -7.49
N ALA A 75 3.03 11.70 -8.13
CA ALA A 75 3.95 12.36 -9.03
C ALA A 75 3.18 12.97 -10.23
N GLY A 76 3.26 14.30 -10.37
CA GLY A 76 2.57 15.03 -11.44
C GLY A 76 1.09 15.33 -11.17
N ASP A 77 0.60 15.05 -9.95
CA ASP A 77 -0.74 15.42 -9.51
C ASP A 77 -0.88 16.96 -9.42
N PRO A 78 -1.77 17.60 -10.21
CA PRO A 78 -1.93 19.05 -10.20
C PRO A 78 -2.44 19.57 -8.85
N GLU A 79 -3.17 18.77 -8.08
CA GLU A 79 -3.67 19.10 -6.75
C GLU A 79 -2.53 19.23 -5.74
N GLY A 80 -1.43 18.49 -5.93
CA GLY A 80 -0.19 18.65 -5.15
C GLY A 80 0.48 20.00 -5.38
N ALA A 81 0.50 20.50 -6.63
CA ALA A 81 1.04 21.81 -6.96
C ALA A 81 0.15 22.94 -6.40
N LEU A 82 -1.16 22.75 -6.36
CA LEU A 82 -2.12 23.70 -5.79
C LEU A 82 -2.02 23.80 -4.26
N ALA A 83 -1.67 22.71 -3.57
CA ALA A 83 -1.46 22.72 -2.13
C ALA A 83 -0.27 23.61 -1.71
N ASP A 84 0.77 23.71 -2.53
CA ASP A 84 1.94 24.57 -2.29
C ASP A 84 1.63 26.07 -2.46
N LEU A 85 0.62 26.41 -3.27
CA LEU A 85 0.16 27.80 -3.46
C LEU A 85 -0.57 28.37 -2.23
N SER A 86 -0.85 27.55 -1.22
CA SER A 86 -1.46 27.98 0.05
C SER A 86 -0.45 28.43 1.11
N GLN A 87 0.86 28.26 0.86
CA GLN A 87 1.90 28.87 1.69
C GLN A 87 2.08 30.35 1.31
N PRO A 88 2.27 31.27 2.28
CA PRO A 88 2.51 32.67 1.96
C PRO A 88 3.81 32.76 1.16
N ARG A 89 3.74 33.29 -0.07
CA ARG A 89 4.94 33.60 -0.86
C ARG A 89 5.78 34.56 -0.02
N ALA A 90 6.97 34.14 0.40
CA ALA A 90 7.95 35.06 0.97
C ALA A 90 8.23 36.15 -0.06
N GLN A 91 8.03 37.40 0.34
CA GLN A 91 8.38 38.60 -0.44
C GLN A 91 9.89 38.76 -0.52
#